data_AF-A0A9E1JYC8-F1
#
_entry.id   AF-A0A9E1JYC8-F1
#
_cell.length_a   1.000
_cell.length_b   1.000
_cell.length_c   1.000
_cell.angle_alpha   90.00
_cell.angle_beta   90.00
_cell.angle_gamma   90.00
#
_symmetry.space_group_name_H-M   'P 1'
#
loop_
_entity.id
_entity.type
_entity.pdbx_description
1 polymer ?
#
loop_
_entity_poly.entity_id
_entity_poly.type
_entity_poly.pdbx_seq_one_letter_code
_entity_poly.pdbx_strand_id
1 'polypeptide(L)'
;MLVDSVRTVEKAIGKVSYPIEESEPKRCLIVINDVKKGDLLSNNNIKSLRPGGGIEPKHFDQIVNQYKALRDISKGTLLQWDMVQQK
;
A
#
# COMPACT_ATOMS: atom_id res chain seq x y z
N MET A 1 -51.16 -3.78 -7.89
CA MET A 1 -50.11 -3.51 -8.90
C MET A 1 -49.86 -2.01 -9.01
N LEU A 2 -48.96 -1.49 -8.16
CA LEU A 2 -48.28 -0.16 -8.20
C LEU A 2 -47.60 0.05 -6.85
N VAL A 3 -48.29 -0.32 -5.76
CA VAL A 3 -47.80 -0.21 -4.37
C VAL A 3 -46.61 -1.13 -4.10
N ASP A 4 -46.61 -2.35 -4.65
CA ASP A 4 -45.51 -3.29 -4.49
C ASP A 4 -44.24 -2.86 -5.25
N SER A 5 -44.41 -2.23 -6.41
CA SER A 5 -43.31 -1.69 -7.21
C SER A 5 -42.61 -0.53 -6.50
N VAL A 6 -43.39 0.37 -5.88
CA VAL A 6 -42.85 1.50 -5.10
C VAL A 6 -42.07 1.01 -3.89
N ARG A 7 -42.62 0.05 -3.12
CA ARG A 7 -41.91 -0.54 -1.97
C ARG A 7 -40.65 -1.31 -2.36
N THR A 8 -40.63 -1.90 -3.54
CA THR A 8 -39.43 -2.59 -4.06
C THR A 8 -38.35 -1.58 -4.44
N VAL A 9 -38.72 -0.45 -5.05
CA VAL A 9 -37.79 0.64 -5.36
C VAL A 9 -37.27 1.31 -4.09
N GLU A 10 -38.09 1.54 -3.06
CA GLU A 10 -37.64 2.06 -1.75
C GLU A 10 -36.62 1.13 -1.06
N LYS A 11 -36.80 -0.19 -1.18
CA LYS A 11 -35.81 -1.17 -0.69
C LYS A 11 -34.54 -1.19 -1.54
N ALA A 12 -34.64 -0.92 -2.83
CA ALA A 12 -33.52 -0.97 -3.78
C ALA A 12 -32.69 0.33 -3.85
N ILE A 13 -33.28 1.49 -3.52
CA ILE A 13 -32.58 2.78 -3.46
C ILE A 13 -31.40 2.73 -2.47
N GLY A 14 -31.48 1.84 -1.46
CA GLY A 14 -30.40 1.64 -0.49
C GLY A 14 -30.19 2.86 0.41
N LYS A 15 -29.61 2.64 1.58
CA LYS A 15 -29.07 3.75 2.36
C LYS A 15 -27.69 4.08 1.80
N VAL A 16 -27.41 5.36 1.57
CA VAL A 16 -26.04 5.85 1.35
C VAL A 16 -25.27 5.57 2.64
N SER A 17 -24.65 4.41 2.67
CA SER A 17 -23.66 4.05 3.66
C SER A 17 -22.35 4.59 3.11
N TYR A 18 -21.72 5.51 3.83
CA TYR A 18 -20.28 5.66 3.78
C TYR A 18 -19.77 4.71 4.85
N PRO A 19 -19.59 3.41 4.57
CA PRO A 19 -18.96 2.58 5.55
C PRO A 19 -17.59 3.19 5.81
N ILE A 20 -17.28 3.43 7.08
CA ILE A 20 -15.90 3.56 7.52
C ILE A 20 -15.34 2.13 7.45
N GLU A 21 -15.30 1.57 6.25
CA GLU A 21 -14.74 0.26 5.98
C GLU A 21 -13.27 0.36 6.33
N GLU A 22 -12.77 -0.63 7.07
CA GLU A 22 -11.33 -0.83 7.27
C GLU A 22 -10.70 -0.78 5.88
N SER A 23 -10.03 0.35 5.58
CA SER A 23 -9.52 0.66 4.25
C SER A 23 -8.88 -0.58 3.66
N GLU A 24 -9.36 -1.02 2.49
CA GLU A 24 -8.80 -2.19 1.80
C GLU A 24 -7.26 -2.13 1.85
N PRO A 25 -6.58 -3.25 2.11
CA PRO A 25 -5.13 -3.26 2.22
C PRO A 25 -4.51 -2.75 0.90
N LYS A 26 -4.10 -1.48 0.93
CA LYS A 26 -3.46 -0.78 -0.20
C LYS A 26 -2.10 -1.41 -0.44
N ARG A 27 -1.69 -1.49 -1.71
CA ARG A 27 -0.32 -1.93 -2.04
C ARG A 27 0.67 -0.89 -1.51
N CYS A 28 1.77 -1.35 -0.93
CA CYS A 28 2.92 -0.53 -0.56
C CYS A 28 4.22 -1.29 -0.84
N LEU A 29 5.35 -0.60 -0.71
CA LEU A 29 6.67 -1.19 -0.89
C LEU A 29 7.08 -1.93 0.36
N ILE A 30 7.45 -3.20 0.19
CA ILE A 30 7.91 -4.10 1.25
C ILE A 30 9.28 -4.64 0.87
N VAL A 31 10.15 -4.74 1.88
CA VAL A 31 11.47 -5.35 1.74
C VAL A 31 11.31 -6.87 1.68
N ILE A 32 11.77 -7.50 0.60
CA ILE A 32 11.67 -8.95 0.37
C ILE A 32 12.97 -9.71 0.64
N ASN A 33 14.09 -9.01 0.79
CA ASN A 33 15.40 -9.54 1.16
C ASN A 33 16.07 -8.58 2.13
N ASP A 34 16.89 -9.10 3.05
CA ASP A 34 17.60 -8.26 4.01
C ASP A 34 18.50 -7.24 3.28
N VAL A 35 18.40 -5.98 3.71
CA VAL A 35 19.15 -4.85 3.14
C VAL A 35 20.01 -4.25 4.25
N LYS A 36 21.31 -4.13 4.07
CA LYS A 36 22.17 -3.49 5.06
C LYS A 36 22.19 -1.99 4.89
N LYS A 37 22.56 -1.28 5.94
CA LYS A 37 22.81 0.15 5.90
C LYS A 37 23.81 0.49 4.77
N GLY A 38 23.42 1.40 3.90
CA GLY A 38 24.20 1.85 2.75
C GLY A 38 23.98 1.06 1.47
N ASP A 39 23.27 -0.08 1.52
CA ASP A 39 22.94 -0.86 0.33
C ASP A 39 21.89 -0.14 -0.52
N LEU A 40 21.97 -0.37 -1.83
CA LEU A 40 21.02 0.16 -2.81
C LEU A 40 19.72 -0.66 -2.81
N LEU A 41 18.59 0.05 -2.87
CA LEU A 41 17.29 -0.56 -3.06
C LEU A 41 17.12 -0.92 -4.53
N SER A 42 16.91 -2.20 -4.83
CA SER A 42 16.65 -2.69 -6.19
C SER A 42 15.39 -3.54 -6.24
N ASN A 43 14.95 -3.88 -7.45
CA ASN A 43 13.77 -4.74 -7.66
C ASN A 43 13.93 -6.16 -7.04
N ASN A 44 15.15 -6.55 -6.68
CA ASN A 44 15.41 -7.82 -5.99
C ASN A 44 15.19 -7.75 -4.47
N ASN A 45 15.27 -6.57 -3.86
CA ASN A 45 15.19 -6.38 -2.41
C ASN A 45 13.91 -5.67 -1.97
N ILE A 46 13.20 -4.98 -2.87
CA ILE A 46 11.88 -4.39 -2.61
C ILE A 46 10.83 -4.82 -3.62
N LYS A 47 9.60 -5.02 -3.16
CA LYS A 47 8.45 -5.39 -4.00
C LYS A 47 7.18 -4.69 -3.54
N SER A 48 6.32 -4.36 -4.50
CA SER A 48 4.96 -3.86 -4.21
C SER A 48 4.06 -5.01 -3.77
N LEU A 49 3.66 -5.00 -2.50
CA LEU A 49 2.83 -6.02 -1.85
C LEU A 49 1.74 -5.36 -1.00
N ARG A 50 0.72 -6.12 -0.61
CA ARG A 50 -0.23 -5.74 0.45
C ARG A 50 0.38 -6.24 1.76
N PRO A 51 0.54 -5.42 2.80
CA PRO A 51 -0.50 -4.65 3.47
C PRO A 51 -0.38 -3.13 3.25
N GLY A 52 -1.29 -2.32 3.78
CA GLY A 52 -1.18 -0.85 3.74
C GLY A 52 -0.19 -0.29 4.76
N GLY A 53 0.24 0.97 4.60
CA GLY A 53 1.00 1.72 5.62
C GLY A 53 2.50 1.94 5.36
N GLY A 54 3.04 1.40 4.26
CA GLY A 54 4.38 1.73 3.76
C GLY A 54 4.37 2.79 2.66
N ILE A 55 5.52 2.98 1.99
CA ILE A 55 5.64 3.84 0.82
C ILE A 55 4.73 3.32 -0.31
N GLU A 56 4.03 4.24 -0.97
CA GLU A 56 3.16 3.91 -2.08
C GLU A 56 3.94 3.40 -3.31
N PRO A 57 3.41 2.44 -4.08
CA PRO A 57 4.08 1.86 -5.25
C PRO A 57 4.40 2.88 -6.35
N LYS A 58 3.75 4.05 -6.35
CA LYS A 58 4.04 5.15 -7.27
C LYS A 58 5.47 5.66 -7.18
N HIS A 59 6.12 5.48 -6.03
CA HIS A 59 7.52 5.86 -5.81
C HIS A 59 8.49 4.73 -6.13
N PHE A 60 8.02 3.57 -6.59
CA PHE A 60 8.87 2.41 -6.84
C PHE A 60 10.01 2.74 -7.81
N ASP A 61 9.70 3.30 -8.98
CA ASP A 61 10.68 3.63 -10.01
C ASP A 61 11.65 4.75 -9.56
N GLN A 62 11.20 5.62 -8.66
CA GLN A 62 12.04 6.66 -8.06
C GLN A 62 12.99 6.06 -7.02
N ILE A 63 12.56 5.06 -6.25
CA ILE A 63 13.34 4.48 -5.15
C ILE A 63 14.37 3.47 -5.67
N VAL A 64 13.97 2.66 -6.64
CA VAL A 64 14.83 1.64 -7.24
C VAL A 64 16.08 2.30 -7.84
N ASN A 65 17.24 1.82 -7.42
CA ASN A 65 18.58 2.24 -7.84
C ASN A 65 18.94 3.71 -7.55
N GLN A 66 18.06 4.52 -6.96
CA GLN A 66 18.36 5.91 -6.57
C GLN A 66 18.45 6.11 -5.07
N TYR A 67 17.81 5.24 -4.26
CA TYR A 67 17.79 5.34 -2.81
C TYR A 67 18.62 4.22 -2.17
N LYS A 68 19.25 4.56 -1.04
CA LYS A 68 20.00 3.66 -0.18
C LYS A 68 19.31 3.49 1.16
N ALA A 69 19.55 2.36 1.83
CA ALA A 69 19.05 2.14 3.18
C ALA A 69 19.84 2.95 4.22
N LEU A 70 19.15 3.67 5.09
CA LEU A 70 19.74 4.43 6.21
C LEU A 70 20.15 3.56 7.40
N ARG A 71 19.53 2.37 7.51
CA ARG A 71 19.74 1.38 8.55
C ARG A 71 19.65 -0.02 7.95
N ASP A 72 19.98 -1.03 8.75
CA ASP A 72 19.70 -2.42 8.38
C ASP A 72 18.18 -2.65 8.38
N ILE A 73 17.64 -3.18 7.29
CA ILE A 73 16.22 -3.45 7.10
C ILE A 73 16.05 -4.94 6.84
N SER A 74 15.35 -5.62 7.75
CA SER A 74 15.06 -7.04 7.60
C SER A 74 13.95 -7.30 6.58
N LYS A 75 13.97 -8.49 5.98
CA LYS A 75 12.88 -9.00 5.14
C LYS A 75 11.53 -8.96 5.86
N GLY A 76 10.49 -8.56 5.13
CA GLY A 76 9.12 -8.43 5.62
C GLY A 76 8.80 -7.04 6.19
N THR A 77 9.77 -6.13 6.23
CA THR A 77 9.56 -4.78 6.76
C THR A 77 8.86 -3.88 5.73
N LEU A 78 7.88 -3.10 6.21
CA LEU A 78 7.27 -2.02 5.42
C LEU A 78 8.30 -0.93 5.17
N LEU A 79 8.53 -0.59 3.91
CA LEU A 79 9.47 0.46 3.56
C LEU A 79 8.86 1.82 3.94
N GLN A 80 9.59 2.62 4.69
CA GLN A 80 9.19 3.98 5.08
C GLN A 80 10.29 4.99 4.73
N TRP A 81 9.89 6.26 4.57
CA TRP A 81 10.79 7.34 4.15
C TRP A 81 11.91 7.62 5.16
N ASP A 82 11.71 7.29 6.43
CA ASP A 82 12.73 7.37 7.49
C ASP A 82 13.84 6.32 7.32
N MET A 83 13.60 5.26 6.55
CA MET A 83 14.54 4.15 6.35
C MET A 83 15.40 4.32 5.11
N VAL A 84 15.09 5.29 4.24
CA VAL A 84 15.70 5.43 2.92
C VAL A 84 16.24 6.83 2.71
N GLN A 85 17.38 6.95 2.05
CA GLN A 85 18.00 8.22 1.69
C GLN A 85 18.34 8.25 0.21
N GLN A 86 18.14 9.40 -0.43
CA GLN A 86 18.59 9.60 -1.80
C GLN A 86 20.12 9.51 -1.88
N LYS A 87 20.63 8.86 -2.93
CA LYS A 87 22.06 8.80 -3.24
C LYS A 87 22.69 10.19 -3.34
#